data_AF-A0A178K3K4-F1
#
_entry.id   AF-A0A178K3K4-F1
#
_cell.length_a   1.000
_cell.length_b   1.000
_cell.length_c   1.000
_cell.angle_alpha   90.00
_cell.angle_beta   90.00
_cell.angle_gamma   90.00
#
_symmetry.space_group_name_H-M   'P 1'
#
loop_
_entity.id
_entity.type
_entity.pdbx_description
1 polymer ?
#
loop_
_entity_poly.entity_id
_entity_poly.type
_entity_poly.pdbx_seq_one_letter_code
_entity_poly.pdbx_strand_id
1 'polypeptide(L)' 'MQRLEQTEEIIMKLLFDFKGMKTRYKIIKKRQRYFLYERKFLCFWLSDGSVYQSKQEASSAIPY' A
#
# COMPACT_ATOMS: atom_id res chain seq x y z
N MET A 1 29.22 -6.75 -18.76
CA MET A 1 27.74 -6.91 -18.70
C MET A 1 27.23 -7.28 -17.30
N GLN A 2 28.00 -7.96 -16.44
CA GLN A 2 27.58 -8.36 -15.08
C GLN A 2 27.15 -7.20 -14.13
N ARG A 3 27.61 -5.96 -14.37
CA ARG A 3 27.32 -4.81 -13.50
C ARG A 3 25.87 -4.31 -13.61
N LEU A 4 25.22 -4.50 -14.77
CA LEU A 4 23.84 -4.07 -15.01
C LEU A 4 22.83 -5.05 -14.37
N GLU A 5 23.05 -6.36 -14.52
CA GLU A 5 22.21 -7.41 -13.92
C GLU A 5 22.19 -7.34 -12.39
N GLN A 6 23.35 -7.09 -11.76
CA GLN A 6 23.42 -6.85 -10.31
C GLN A 6 22.63 -5.60 -9.88
N THR A 7 22.61 -4.55 -10.71
CA THR A 7 21.90 -3.31 -10.38
C THR A 7 20.39 -3.53 -10.43
N GLU A 8 19.90 -4.30 -11.40
CA GLU A 8 18.48 -4.68 -11.49
C GLU A 8 18.06 -5.63 -10.35
N GLU A 9 18.90 -6.59 -9.99
CA GLU A 9 18.67 -7.44 -8.81
C GLU A 9 18.62 -6.64 -7.50
N ILE A 10 19.51 -5.66 -7.33
CA ILE A 10 19.55 -4.79 -6.15
C ILE A 10 18.31 -3.89 -6.11
N ILE A 11 17.88 -3.33 -7.24
CA ILE A 11 16.65 -2.54 -7.34
C ILE A 11 15.43 -3.41 -7.03
N MET A 12 15.35 -4.63 -7.55
CA MET A 12 14.27 -5.57 -7.23
C MET A 12 14.27 -5.98 -5.75
N LYS A 13 15.44 -6.25 -5.15
CA LYS A 13 15.55 -6.55 -3.72
C LYS A 13 15.14 -5.34 -2.85
N LEU A 14 15.54 -4.12 -3.22
CA LEU A 14 15.11 -2.88 -2.55
C LEU A 14 13.62 -2.59 -2.68
N LEU A 15 12.98 -3.00 -3.78
CA LEU A 15 11.53 -2.84 -3.98
C LEU A 15 10.69 -3.84 -3.17
N PHE A 16 11.27 -4.94 -2.69
CA PHE A 16 10.51 -6.05 -2.06
C PHE A 16 10.97 -6.49 -0.67
N ASP A 17 12.15 -6.10 -0.19
CA ASP A 17 12.60 -6.40 1.19
C ASP A 17 11.96 -5.45 2.23
N PHE A 18 10.64 -5.31 2.18
CA PHE A 18 9.80 -4.73 3.24
C PHE A 18 9.55 -5.73 4.38
N LYS A 19 10.42 -6.73 4.56
CA LYS A 19 10.26 -7.85 5.50
C LYS A 19 10.17 -7.45 6.99
N GLY A 20 10.31 -6.16 7.30
CA GLY A 20 10.11 -5.58 8.63
C GLY A 20 9.14 -4.40 8.69
N MET A 21 8.55 -3.96 7.57
CA MET A 21 7.54 -2.90 7.61
C MET A 21 6.23 -3.49 8.09
N LYS A 22 5.85 -3.15 9.33
CA LYS A 22 4.50 -3.42 9.84
C LYS A 22 3.51 -2.71 8.92
N THR A 23 2.92 -3.45 7.99
CA THR A 23 1.90 -2.94 7.08
C THR A 23 0.75 -2.45 7.94
N ARG A 24 0.52 -1.13 7.94
CA ARG A 24 -0.61 -0.53 8.63
C ARG A 24 -1.64 -0.12 7.61
N TYR A 25 -2.89 -0.36 7.94
CA TYR A 25 -4.02 0.00 7.12
C TYR A 25 -4.93 0.94 7.91
N LYS A 26 -5.60 1.85 7.22
CA LYS A 26 -6.68 2.65 7.79
C LYS A 26 -7.75 2.90 6.74
N ILE A 27 -8.96 3.16 7.22
CA ILE A 27 -10.09 3.52 6.37
C ILE A 27 -10.45 4.96 6.69
N ILE A 28 -10.55 5.81 5.66
CA ILE A 28 -10.91 7.22 5.80
C ILE A 28 -12.25 7.49 5.13
N LYS A 29 -13.14 8.20 5.81
CA LYS A 29 -14.36 8.75 5.19
C LYS A 29 -14.04 10.11 4.55
N LYS A 30 -14.23 10.26 3.24
CA LYS A 30 -14.03 11.54 2.52
C LYS A 30 -15.36 12.25 2.31
N ARG A 31 -15.44 13.51 2.78
CA ARG A 31 -16.56 14.47 2.57
C ARG A 31 -17.95 13.82 2.70
N GLN A 32 -18.09 12.90 3.65
CA GLN A 32 -19.29 12.12 3.95
C GLN A 32 -19.90 11.28 2.81
N ARG A 33 -19.28 11.18 1.63
CA ARG A 33 -19.84 10.47 0.46
C ARG A 33 -19.29 9.05 0.26
N TYR A 34 -18.03 8.82 0.63
CA TYR A 34 -17.37 7.55 0.39
C TYR A 34 -16.24 7.27 1.38
N PHE A 35 -15.79 6.02 1.39
CA PHE A 35 -14.66 5.53 2.16
C PHE A 35 -13.50 5.20 1.22
N LEU A 36 -12.29 5.43 1.71
CA LEU A 36 -11.03 5.04 1.07
C LEU A 36 -10.28 4.11 2.00
N TYR A 37 -9.62 3.13 1.43
CA TYR A 37 -8.65 2.30 2.10
C TYR A 37 -7.24 2.86 1.82
N GLU A 38 -6.46 3.09 2.88
CA GLU A 38 -5.09 3.59 2.77
C GLU A 38 -4.09 2.64 3.45
N ARG A 39 -2.99 2.34 2.76
CA ARG A 39 -1.84 1.58 3.26
C ARG A 39 -0.70 2.52 3.64
N LYS A 40 -0.11 2.31 4.81
CA LYS A 40 1.08 3.03 5.24
C LYS A 40 2.29 2.53 4.45
N PHE A 41 2.94 3.44 3.75
CA PHE A 41 4.17 3.19 3.03
C PHE A 41 5.23 4.19 3.47
N LEU A 42 6.25 3.71 4.20
CA LEU A 42 7.26 4.54 4.87
C LEU A 42 6.60 5.64 5.73
N CYS A 43 6.75 6.90 5.33
CA CYS A 43 6.21 8.09 6.02
C CYS A 43 4.88 8.58 5.46
N PHE A 44 4.34 7.94 4.41
CA PHE A 44 3.15 8.39 3.70
C PHE A 44 2.03 7.35 3.76
N TRP A 45 0.82 7.81 3.45
CA TRP A 45 -0.35 6.95 3.28
C TRP A 45 -0.73 6.95 1.81
N LEU A 46 -0.83 5.76 1.24
CA LEU A 46 -1.21 5.55 -0.15
C LEU A 46 -2.62 4.98 -0.17
N SER A 47 -3.53 5.64 -0.88
CA SER A 47 -4.84 5.06 -1.17
C SER A 47 -4.67 3.97 -2.22
N ASP A 48 -5.50 2.93 -2.11
CA ASP A 48 -5.62 1.88 -3.11
C ASP A 48 -6.27 2.35 -4.43
N GLY A 49 -6.85 3.56 -4.45
CA GLY A 49 -7.48 4.16 -5.62
C GLY A 49 -8.96 3.80 -5.79
N SER A 50 -9.49 2.87 -4.99
CA SER A 50 -10.89 2.48 -5.03
C SER A 50 -11.74 3.36 -4.12
N VAL A 51 -13.00 3.52 -4.50
CA VAL A 51 -14.00 4.29 -3.74
C VAL A 51 -15.04 3.34 -3.21
N TYR A 52 -15.20 3.29 -1.90
CA TYR A 52 -16.13 2.38 -1.22
C TYR A 52 -17.35 3.13 -0.69
N GLN A 53 -18.52 2.52 -0.76
CA GLN A 53 -19.76 3.12 -0.28
C GLN A 53 -19.93 2.96 1.23
N SER A 54 -19.34 1.90 1.80
CA SER A 54 -19.41 1.61 3.23
C SER A 54 -18.03 1.34 3.85
N LYS A 55 -17.94 1.48 5.18
CA LYS A 55 -16.72 1.14 5.93
C LYS A 55 -16.43 -0.37 5.87
N GLN A 56 -17.47 -1.19 5.88
CA GLN A 56 -17.36 -2.65 5.81
C GLN A 56 -16.74 -3.09 4.49
N GLU A 57 -17.24 -2.55 3.38
CA GLU A 57 -16.72 -2.84 2.03
C GLU A 57 -15.23 -2.47 1.91
N ALA A 58 -14.85 -1.27 2.37
CA ALA A 58 -13.45 -0.85 2.43
C ALA A 58 -12.59 -1.76 3.32
N SER A 59 -13.16 -2.30 4.40
CA SER A 59 -12.45 -3.21 5.31
C SER A 59 -12.25 -4.60 4.72
N SER A 60 -13.23 -5.10 3.95
CA SER A 60 -13.15 -6.40 3.28
C SER A 60 -12.14 -6.42 2.13
N ALA A 61 -11.83 -5.25 1.56
CA ALA A 61 -10.82 -5.12 0.51
C ALA A 61 -9.38 -5.06 1.03
N ILE A 62 -9.16 -5.00 2.35
CA ILE A 62 -7.81 -4.96 2.93
C ILE A 62 -7.15 -6.35 2.80
N PRO A 63 -5.97 -6.47 2.17
CA PRO A 63 -5.24 -7.73 2.08
C PRO A 63 -4.45 -7.97 3.38
N TYR A 64 -5.10 -8.60 4.37
CA TYR A 64 -4.47 -9.03 5.63
C TYR A 64 -3.40 -10.10 5.41
#